data_AF-A0A9W3PIA5-F1
#
_entry.id   AF-A0A9W3PIA5-F1
#
_cell.length_a   1.000
_cell.length_b   1.000
_cell.length_c   1.000
_cell.angle_alpha   90.00
_cell.angle_beta   90.00
_cell.angle_gamma   90.00
#
_symmetry.space_group_name_H-M   'P 1'
#
loop_
_entity.id
_entity.type
_entity.pdbx_description
1 polymer ?
#
loop_
_entity_poly.entity_id
_entity_poly.type
_entity_poly.pdbx_seq_one_letter_code
_entity_poly.pdbx_strand_id
1 'polypeptide(L)'
;MNLVLGLILTIAFSVMGVKELLPLGLILLGLAAGQYRVFENLAQNIKKVAVFTGIMFVLSVIAVWYQYGHVPAEPFINMILENEDGTMNAASQFLKIGVTVGPIISAFYVGALILLLQLKSVQTLLAPLKYYGRMALTNYIGQTAMILIAGSVFNFAENLTYMQTLYVCIAIYVIQIVCSVIWMKIFKMGPLEWIWRVITYWTVTPLKK
;
A
#
# COMPACT_ATOMS: atom_id res chain seq x y z
N MET A 1 -1.68 -19.19 -16.42
CA MET A 1 -0.31 -18.66 -16.61
C MET A 1 -0.04 -17.45 -15.70
N ASN A 2 -0.75 -16.33 -15.86
CA ASN A 2 -0.48 -15.08 -15.11
C ASN A 2 -0.51 -15.21 -13.59
N LEU A 3 -1.45 -15.97 -13.02
CA LEU A 3 -1.53 -16.21 -11.58
C LEU A 3 -0.28 -16.91 -11.03
N VAL A 4 0.12 -18.01 -11.69
CA VAL A 4 1.28 -18.80 -11.28
C VAL A 4 2.55 -17.96 -11.39
N LEU A 5 2.73 -17.25 -12.51
CA LEU A 5 3.87 -16.37 -12.71
C LEU A 5 3.91 -15.23 -11.67
N GLY A 6 2.76 -14.60 -11.41
CA GLY A 6 2.64 -13.55 -10.39
C GLY A 6 3.02 -14.06 -8.99
N LEU A 7 2.54 -15.23 -8.59
CA LEU A 7 2.90 -15.86 -7.32
C LEU A 7 4.40 -16.17 -7.23
N ILE A 8 4.97 -16.78 -8.29
CA ILE A 8 6.40 -17.10 -8.33
C ILE A 8 7.24 -15.83 -8.20
N LEU A 9 6.95 -14.79 -8.97
CA LEU A 9 7.70 -13.53 -8.92
C LEU A 9 7.56 -12.83 -7.57
N THR A 10 6.34 -12.77 -7.00
CA THR A 10 6.14 -12.19 -5.67
C THR A 10 6.92 -12.97 -4.63
N ILE A 11 6.86 -14.30 -4.61
CA ILE A 11 7.61 -15.12 -3.64
C ILE A 11 9.12 -14.95 -3.84
N ALA A 12 9.61 -15.07 -5.08
CA ALA A 12 11.02 -14.96 -5.40
C ALA A 12 11.59 -13.60 -4.97
N PHE A 13 10.98 -12.48 -5.39
CA PHE A 13 11.47 -11.15 -5.05
C PHE A 13 11.34 -10.83 -3.55
N SER A 14 10.32 -11.36 -2.89
CA SER A 14 10.16 -11.18 -1.44
C SER A 14 11.25 -11.92 -0.66
N VAL A 15 11.51 -13.19 -1.00
CA VAL A 15 12.57 -14.02 -0.38
C VAL A 15 13.97 -13.49 -0.68
N MET A 16 14.18 -12.98 -1.90
CA MET A 16 15.44 -12.32 -2.28
C MET A 16 15.61 -10.96 -1.56
N GLY A 17 14.55 -10.39 -0.97
CA GLY A 17 14.59 -9.07 -0.34
C GLY A 17 14.63 -7.91 -1.34
N VAL A 18 14.38 -8.17 -2.62
CA VAL A 18 14.43 -7.17 -3.70
C VAL A 18 13.09 -6.44 -3.77
N LYS A 19 12.87 -5.54 -2.83
CA LYS A 19 11.63 -4.75 -2.68
C LYS A 19 11.25 -4.02 -3.98
N GLU A 20 12.23 -3.50 -4.72
CA GLU A 20 11.99 -2.70 -5.93
C GLU A 20 11.35 -3.48 -7.09
N LEU A 21 11.57 -4.80 -7.16
CA LEU A 21 10.99 -5.67 -8.19
C LEU A 21 9.65 -6.29 -7.78
N LEU A 22 9.31 -6.24 -6.49
CA LEU A 22 8.07 -6.79 -5.93
C LEU A 22 6.79 -6.26 -6.63
N PRO A 23 6.69 -4.99 -7.06
CA PRO A 23 5.56 -4.50 -7.84
C PRO A 23 5.26 -5.31 -9.10
N LEU A 24 6.27 -5.89 -9.78
CA LEU A 24 6.06 -6.67 -11.00
C LEU A 24 5.21 -7.92 -10.74
N GLY A 25 5.50 -8.65 -9.67
CA GLY A 25 4.69 -9.80 -9.25
C GLY A 25 3.28 -9.38 -8.85
N LEU A 26 3.15 -8.29 -8.09
CA LEU A 26 1.85 -7.77 -7.65
C LEU A 26 0.97 -7.28 -8.81
N ILE A 27 1.55 -6.66 -9.84
CA ILE A 27 0.83 -6.24 -11.04
C ILE A 27 0.24 -7.46 -11.76
N LEU A 28 1.00 -8.55 -11.90
CA LEU A 28 0.50 -9.78 -12.50
C LEU A 28 -0.59 -10.45 -11.67
N LEU A 29 -0.48 -10.42 -10.33
CA LEU A 29 -1.54 -10.89 -9.44
C LEU A 29 -2.81 -10.04 -9.58
N GLY A 30 -2.68 -8.72 -9.69
CA GLY A 30 -3.79 -7.82 -9.97
C GLY A 30 -4.46 -8.11 -11.31
N LEU A 31 -3.67 -8.34 -12.37
CA LEU A 31 -4.17 -8.74 -13.69
C LEU A 31 -4.92 -10.08 -13.62
N ALA A 32 -4.35 -11.07 -12.93
CA ALA A 32 -4.97 -12.37 -12.73
C ALA A 32 -6.30 -12.24 -11.94
N ALA A 33 -6.35 -11.41 -10.91
CA ALA A 33 -7.58 -11.15 -10.16
C ALA A 33 -8.69 -10.55 -11.04
N GLY A 34 -8.33 -9.68 -11.99
CA GLY A 34 -9.23 -9.19 -13.02
C GLY A 34 -9.72 -10.28 -13.97
N GLN A 35 -8.81 -11.13 -14.46
CA GLN A 35 -9.15 -12.25 -15.37
C GLN A 35 -10.10 -13.27 -14.74
N TYR A 36 -9.91 -13.58 -13.45
CA TYR A 36 -10.82 -14.46 -12.69
C TYR A 36 -12.06 -13.74 -12.16
N ARG A 37 -12.22 -12.44 -12.45
CA ARG A 37 -13.36 -11.62 -12.01
C ARG A 37 -13.61 -11.76 -10.50
N VAL A 38 -12.53 -11.76 -9.72
CA VAL A 38 -12.56 -12.02 -8.27
C VAL A 38 -13.55 -11.09 -7.57
N PHE A 39 -13.59 -9.82 -7.98
CA PHE A 39 -14.49 -8.81 -7.41
C PHE A 39 -15.95 -8.95 -7.81
N GLU A 40 -16.26 -9.47 -9.00
CA GLU A 40 -17.64 -9.72 -9.45
C GLU A 40 -18.25 -10.92 -8.72
N ASN A 41 -17.44 -11.97 -8.54
CA ASN A 41 -17.85 -13.20 -7.87
C ASN A 41 -17.70 -13.15 -6.33
N LEU A 42 -17.37 -11.98 -5.79
CA LEU A 42 -16.98 -11.80 -4.39
C LEU A 42 -18.12 -12.11 -3.43
N ALA A 43 -19.33 -11.62 -3.74
CA ALA A 43 -20.52 -11.83 -2.92
C ALA A 43 -20.88 -13.33 -2.80
N GLN A 44 -20.66 -14.10 -3.87
CA GLN A 44 -20.93 -15.54 -3.90
C GLN A 44 -19.86 -16.36 -3.15
N ASN A 45 -18.64 -15.84 -3.04
CA ASN A 45 -17.49 -16.56 -2.48
C ASN A 45 -17.01 -16.02 -1.13
N ILE A 46 -17.83 -15.23 -0.42
CA ILE A 46 -17.41 -14.55 0.81
C ILE A 46 -16.92 -15.52 1.90
N LYS A 47 -17.48 -16.73 1.98
CA LYS A 47 -16.99 -17.78 2.89
C LYS A 47 -15.55 -18.20 2.58
N LYS A 48 -15.20 -18.33 1.29
CA LYS A 48 -13.82 -18.64 0.87
C LYS A 48 -12.87 -17.50 1.23
N VAL A 49 -13.32 -16.25 1.08
CA VAL A 49 -12.55 -15.08 1.50
C VAL A 49 -12.35 -15.07 3.02
N ALA A 50 -13.37 -15.43 3.80
CA ALA A 50 -13.26 -15.53 5.25
C ALA A 50 -12.24 -16.59 5.68
N VAL A 51 -12.30 -17.79 5.08
CA VAL A 51 -11.33 -18.86 5.33
C VAL A 51 -9.92 -18.43 4.94
N PHE A 52 -9.75 -17.87 3.74
CA PHE A 52 -8.47 -17.33 3.28
C PHE A 52 -7.91 -16.28 4.23
N THR A 53 -8.75 -15.34 4.67
CA THR A 53 -8.36 -14.28 5.61
C THR A 53 -7.96 -14.85 6.96
N GLY A 54 -8.68 -15.86 7.47
CA GLY A 54 -8.33 -16.57 8.70
C GLY A 54 -6.98 -17.28 8.62
N ILE A 55 -6.70 -17.96 7.49
CA ILE A 55 -5.39 -18.59 7.24
C ILE A 55 -4.30 -17.53 7.20
N MET A 56 -4.50 -16.45 6.42
CA MET A 56 -3.52 -15.37 6.30
C MET A 56 -3.31 -14.63 7.62
N PHE A 57 -4.32 -14.53 8.49
CA PHE A 57 -4.20 -13.98 9.83
C PHE A 57 -3.26 -14.82 10.70
N VAL A 58 -3.48 -16.14 10.78
CA VAL A 58 -2.62 -17.05 11.55
C VAL A 58 -1.18 -17.00 11.02
N LEU A 59 -1.01 -17.05 9.70
CA LEU A 59 0.31 -16.91 9.08
C LEU A 59 0.95 -15.56 9.38
N SER A 60 0.19 -14.47 9.37
CA SER A 60 0.69 -13.13 9.71
C SER A 60 1.15 -13.06 11.17
N VAL A 61 0.42 -13.66 12.11
CA VAL A 61 0.82 -13.71 13.52
C VAL A 61 2.13 -14.48 13.69
N ILE A 62 2.26 -15.65 13.06
CA ILE A 62 3.49 -16.45 13.08
C ILE A 62 4.65 -15.67 12.46
N ALA A 63 4.41 -15.01 11.34
CA ALA A 63 5.44 -14.31 10.59
C ALA A 63 5.91 -13.03 11.30
N VAL A 64 5.00 -12.29 11.95
CA VAL A 64 5.35 -11.15 12.81
C VAL A 64 6.12 -11.63 14.05
N TRP A 65 5.71 -12.74 14.67
CA TRP A 65 6.43 -13.33 15.79
C TRP A 65 7.86 -13.72 15.40
N TYR A 66 8.03 -14.35 14.24
CA TYR A 66 9.34 -14.70 13.69
C TYR A 66 10.21 -13.45 13.41
N GLN A 67 9.62 -12.41 12.82
CA GLN A 67 10.33 -11.14 12.57
C GLN A 67 10.73 -10.46 13.87
N TYR A 68 9.85 -10.46 14.88
CA TYR A 68 10.12 -9.87 16.20
C TYR A 68 11.30 -10.54 16.91
N GLY A 69 11.49 -11.85 16.73
CA GLY A 69 12.65 -12.57 17.26
C GLY A 69 14.00 -12.11 16.68
N HIS A 70 14.01 -11.34 15.59
CA HIS A 70 15.21 -10.83 14.93
C HIS A 70 15.36 -9.31 15.06
N VAL A 71 14.66 -8.67 16.01
CA VAL A 71 14.77 -7.22 16.22
C VAL A 71 16.20 -6.85 16.61
N PRO A 72 16.87 -5.94 15.90
CA PRO A 72 18.21 -5.49 16.25
C PRO A 72 18.19 -4.67 17.54
N ALA A 73 19.28 -4.75 18.30
CA ALA A 73 19.47 -3.93 19.51
C ALA A 73 19.76 -2.46 19.17
N GLU A 74 20.37 -2.21 18.01
CA GLU A 74 20.70 -0.87 17.52
C GLU A 74 19.62 -0.33 16.57
N PRO A 75 19.43 1.01 16.51
CA PRO A 75 18.49 1.65 15.61
C PRO A 75 18.74 1.31 14.14
N PHE A 76 17.66 1.21 13.37
CA PHE A 76 17.70 0.78 11.98
C PHE A 76 18.46 1.75 11.07
N ILE A 77 19.32 1.21 10.21
CA ILE A 77 19.71 1.85 8.95
C ILE A 77 18.66 1.44 7.92
N ASN A 78 18.06 2.41 7.21
CA ASN A 78 16.93 2.19 6.27
C ASN A 78 17.31 1.45 4.97
N MET A 79 18.39 0.66 4.97
CA MET A 79 18.92 -0.02 3.80
C MET A 79 19.34 -1.45 4.13
N ILE A 80 19.05 -2.38 3.23
CA ILE A 80 19.57 -3.74 3.30
C ILE A 80 21.01 -3.67 2.78
N LEU A 81 21.97 -3.93 3.67
CA LEU A 81 23.40 -3.89 3.37
C LEU A 81 23.98 -5.29 3.59
N GLU A 82 24.76 -5.74 2.62
CA GLU A 82 25.56 -6.97 2.73
C GLU A 82 26.99 -6.54 3.10
N ASN A 83 27.57 -7.18 4.11
CA ASN A 83 28.96 -6.93 4.49
C ASN A 83 29.90 -7.47 3.41
N GLU A 84 31.15 -7.02 3.42
CA GLU A 84 32.18 -7.48 2.47
C GLU A 84 32.36 -9.02 2.48
N ASP A 85 32.08 -9.67 3.62
CA ASP A 85 32.15 -11.12 3.78
C ASP A 85 30.89 -11.88 3.31
N GLY A 86 29.92 -11.20 2.69
CA GLY A 86 28.63 -11.78 2.27
C GLY A 86 27.67 -12.03 3.45
N THR A 87 28.03 -11.62 4.65
CA THR A 87 27.16 -11.73 5.84
C THR A 87 26.26 -10.50 5.95
N MET A 88 25.06 -10.68 6.48
CA MET A 88 24.11 -9.58 6.64
C MET A 88 24.00 -9.21 8.12
N ASN A 89 24.12 -7.93 8.45
CA ASN A 89 23.93 -7.46 9.83
C ASN A 89 22.47 -7.71 10.27
N ALA A 90 22.25 -7.85 11.58
CA ALA A 90 20.95 -8.12 12.20
C ALA A 90 19.84 -7.17 11.72
N ALA A 91 20.14 -5.88 11.53
CA ALA A 91 19.19 -4.90 11.00
C ALA A 91 18.77 -5.22 9.56
N SER A 92 19.71 -5.56 8.68
CA SER A 92 19.43 -5.90 7.29
C SER A 92 18.73 -7.26 7.16
N GLN A 93 19.04 -8.21 8.06
CA GLN A 93 18.29 -9.46 8.19
C GLN A 93 16.84 -9.23 8.61
N PHE A 94 16.60 -8.38 9.61
CA PHE A 94 15.27 -7.99 10.05
C PHE A 94 14.45 -7.34 8.92
N LEU A 95 15.06 -6.41 8.16
CA LEU A 95 14.42 -5.76 7.02
C LEU A 95 14.06 -6.76 5.91
N LYS A 96 14.96 -7.69 5.58
CA LYS A 96 14.71 -8.73 4.59
C LYS A 96 13.55 -9.65 4.99
N ILE A 97 13.50 -10.04 6.27
CA ILE A 97 12.36 -10.80 6.82
C ILE A 97 11.07 -9.99 6.65
N GLY A 98 11.09 -8.70 6.96
CA GLY A 98 9.94 -7.80 6.75
C GLY A 98 9.46 -7.75 5.30
N VAL A 99 10.37 -7.67 4.33
CA VAL A 99 10.03 -7.73 2.89
C VAL A 99 9.45 -9.10 2.52
N THR A 100 10.00 -10.18 3.08
CA THR A 100 9.53 -11.56 2.84
C THR A 100 8.11 -11.79 3.34
N VAL A 101 7.82 -11.28 4.55
CA VAL A 101 6.54 -11.46 5.23
C VAL A 101 5.47 -10.48 4.75
N GLY A 102 5.88 -9.31 4.23
CA GLY A 102 5.00 -8.23 3.78
C GLY A 102 3.81 -8.66 2.91
N PRO A 103 3.98 -9.51 1.87
CA PRO A 103 2.86 -10.00 1.07
C PRO A 103 1.82 -10.81 1.84
N ILE A 104 2.23 -11.58 2.85
CA ILE A 104 1.32 -12.39 3.69
C ILE A 104 0.44 -11.46 4.53
N ILE A 105 1.05 -10.48 5.20
CA ILE A 105 0.32 -9.48 5.99
C ILE A 105 -0.59 -8.64 5.09
N SER A 106 -0.11 -8.26 3.91
CA SER A 106 -0.91 -7.50 2.93
C SER A 106 -2.12 -8.30 2.45
N ALA A 107 -1.96 -9.60 2.21
CA ALA A 107 -3.06 -10.49 1.84
C ALA A 107 -4.10 -10.61 2.97
N PHE A 108 -3.66 -10.68 4.22
CA PHE A 108 -4.55 -10.58 5.39
C PHE A 108 -5.30 -9.25 5.40
N TYR A 109 -4.63 -8.10 5.25
CA TYR A 109 -5.28 -6.78 5.24
C TYR A 109 -6.31 -6.65 4.12
N VAL A 110 -6.01 -7.12 2.91
CA VAL A 110 -6.97 -7.11 1.79
C VAL A 110 -8.19 -7.97 2.12
N GLY A 111 -7.99 -9.19 2.61
CA GLY A 111 -9.08 -10.08 2.99
C GLY A 111 -9.95 -9.51 4.11
N ALA A 112 -9.32 -8.98 5.16
CA ALA A 112 -10.00 -8.34 6.28
C ALA A 112 -10.81 -7.12 5.83
N LEU A 113 -10.23 -6.25 4.99
CA LEU A 113 -10.92 -5.08 4.46
C LEU A 113 -12.13 -5.48 3.60
N ILE A 114 -12.00 -6.52 2.78
CA ILE A 114 -13.12 -7.05 1.99
C ILE A 114 -14.27 -7.54 2.87
N LEU A 115 -13.97 -8.26 3.95
CA LEU A 115 -14.97 -8.76 4.89
C LEU A 115 -15.63 -7.62 5.67
N LEU A 116 -14.84 -6.66 6.13
CA LEU A 116 -15.33 -5.45 6.82
C LEU A 116 -16.23 -4.61 5.91
N LEU A 117 -15.88 -4.49 4.63
CA LEU A 117 -16.70 -3.81 3.62
C LEU A 117 -18.01 -4.53 3.31
N GLN A 118 -18.32 -5.70 3.87
CA GLN A 118 -19.67 -6.27 3.83
C GLN A 118 -20.63 -5.56 4.80
N LEU A 119 -20.11 -4.85 5.79
CA LEU A 119 -20.91 -4.11 6.76
C LEU A 119 -21.28 -2.72 6.22
N LYS A 120 -22.57 -2.42 6.16
CA LYS A 120 -23.08 -1.14 5.62
C LYS A 120 -22.47 0.08 6.32
N SER A 121 -22.34 0.05 7.65
CA SER A 121 -21.74 1.15 8.42
C SER A 121 -20.29 1.42 8.02
N VAL A 122 -19.52 0.35 7.77
CA VAL A 122 -18.11 0.43 7.34
C VAL A 122 -18.04 0.98 5.91
N GLN A 123 -18.93 0.51 5.01
CA GLN A 123 -19.02 1.08 3.66
C GLN A 123 -19.30 2.58 3.68
N THR A 124 -20.22 3.05 4.53
CA THR A 124 -20.53 4.47 4.66
C THR A 124 -19.34 5.26 5.21
N LEU A 125 -18.68 4.74 6.23
CA LEU A 125 -17.49 5.37 6.83
C LEU A 125 -16.34 5.51 5.82
N LEU A 126 -16.09 4.46 5.02
CA LEU A 126 -15.00 4.40 4.05
C LEU A 126 -15.35 4.96 2.67
N ALA A 127 -16.61 5.31 2.41
CA ALA A 127 -17.05 5.85 1.12
C ALA A 127 -16.20 7.03 0.60
N PRO A 128 -15.74 7.99 1.44
CA PRO A 128 -14.89 9.08 0.99
C PRO A 128 -13.55 8.62 0.40
N LEU A 129 -12.98 7.51 0.89
CA LEU A 129 -11.70 6.98 0.41
C LEU A 129 -11.76 6.54 -1.05
N LYS A 130 -12.96 6.25 -1.59
CA LYS A 130 -13.14 5.98 -3.02
C LYS A 130 -12.68 7.17 -3.87
N TYR A 131 -12.95 8.41 -3.45
CA TYR A 131 -12.54 9.60 -4.19
C TYR A 131 -11.05 9.85 -4.06
N TYR A 132 -10.50 9.65 -2.86
CA TYR A 132 -9.07 9.70 -2.59
C TYR A 132 -8.29 8.71 -3.47
N GLY A 133 -8.74 7.45 -3.56
CA GLY A 133 -8.11 6.42 -4.38
C GLY A 133 -8.18 6.67 -5.90
N ARG A 134 -9.22 7.39 -6.37
CA ARG A 134 -9.32 7.81 -7.80
C ARG A 134 -8.33 8.91 -8.18
N MET A 135 -7.69 9.53 -7.19
CA MET A 135 -6.70 10.58 -7.35
C MET A 135 -5.34 10.13 -6.77
N ALA A 136 -5.00 8.85 -6.92
CA ALA A 136 -3.82 8.25 -6.29
C ALA A 136 -2.50 8.98 -6.65
N LEU A 137 -2.27 9.34 -7.92
CA LEU A 137 -1.06 10.05 -8.36
C LEU A 137 -1.05 11.49 -7.86
N THR A 138 -2.19 12.19 -7.99
CA THR A 138 -2.33 13.56 -7.47
C THR A 138 -2.09 13.60 -5.96
N ASN A 139 -2.70 12.69 -5.21
CA ASN A 139 -2.57 12.64 -3.75
C ASN A 139 -1.17 12.21 -3.33
N TYR A 140 -0.51 11.29 -4.04
CA TYR A 140 0.87 10.93 -3.77
C TYR A 140 1.82 12.14 -3.87
N ILE A 141 1.77 12.87 -4.99
CA ILE A 141 2.60 14.05 -5.19
C ILE A 141 2.20 15.18 -4.22
N GLY A 142 0.89 15.38 -4.03
CA GLY A 142 0.37 16.35 -3.06
C GLY A 142 0.79 16.04 -1.63
N GLN A 143 0.89 14.76 -1.24
CA GLN A 143 1.27 14.32 0.10
C GLN A 143 2.74 14.66 0.32
N THR A 144 3.59 14.28 -0.62
CA THR A 144 5.02 14.61 -0.60
C THR A 144 5.23 16.12 -0.50
N ALA A 145 4.53 16.91 -1.31
CA ALA A 145 4.60 18.37 -1.25
C ALA A 145 4.15 18.91 0.12
N MET A 146 3.01 18.45 0.65
CA MET A 146 2.51 18.86 1.96
C MET A 146 3.48 18.50 3.10
N ILE A 147 4.09 17.31 3.06
CA ILE A 147 5.09 16.88 4.05
C ILE A 147 6.33 17.78 3.99
N LEU A 148 6.87 18.06 2.79
CA LEU A 148 8.04 18.92 2.63
C LEU A 148 7.77 20.35 3.08
N ILE A 149 6.61 20.90 2.73
CA ILE A 149 6.20 22.24 3.17
C ILE A 149 6.02 22.27 4.68
N ALA A 150 5.31 21.29 5.27
CA ALA A 150 5.13 21.22 6.71
C ALA A 150 6.48 21.08 7.44
N GLY A 151 7.39 20.24 6.93
CA GLY A 151 8.75 20.11 7.44
C GLY A 151 9.52 21.41 7.44
N SER A 152 9.41 22.19 6.36
CA SER A 152 10.07 23.49 6.23
C SER A 152 9.44 24.58 7.11
N VAL A 153 8.11 24.64 7.20
CA VAL A 153 7.37 25.70 7.91
C VAL A 153 7.45 25.51 9.44
N PHE A 154 7.28 24.28 9.90
CA PHE A 154 7.30 23.96 11.33
C PHE A 154 8.69 23.58 11.84
N ASN A 155 9.71 23.63 10.96
CA ASN A 155 11.09 23.29 11.26
C ASN A 155 11.23 21.95 11.99
N PHE A 156 10.63 20.89 11.43
CA PHE A 156 10.64 19.54 12.00
C PHE A 156 12.04 18.89 12.06
N ALA A 157 13.10 19.66 11.74
CA ALA A 157 14.50 19.26 11.85
C ALA A 157 14.90 18.82 13.27
N GLU A 158 14.12 19.19 14.30
CA GLU A 158 14.30 18.75 15.67
C GLU A 158 13.16 17.82 16.11
N ASN A 159 13.40 16.50 16.00
CA ASN A 159 12.75 15.37 16.68
C ASN A 159 11.24 15.47 16.93
N LEU A 160 10.43 15.35 15.87
CA LEU A 160 9.04 14.94 16.05
C LEU A 160 8.98 13.57 16.73
N THR A 161 8.27 13.49 17.85
CA THR A 161 7.93 12.21 18.47
C THR A 161 7.04 11.39 17.52
N TYR A 162 7.03 10.05 17.66
CA TYR A 162 6.18 9.19 16.84
C TYR A 162 4.70 9.59 16.87
N MET A 163 4.21 10.05 18.01
CA MET A 163 2.83 10.53 18.16
C MET A 163 2.57 11.84 17.42
N GLN A 164 3.50 12.79 17.48
CA GLN A 164 3.35 14.05 16.72
C GLN A 164 3.37 13.79 15.21
N THR A 165 4.27 12.92 14.74
CA THR A 165 4.31 12.49 13.34
C THR A 165 2.98 11.84 12.93
N LEU A 166 2.39 11.00 13.79
CA LEU A 166 1.08 10.40 13.53
C LEU A 166 -0.01 11.47 13.35
N TYR A 167 -0.06 12.48 14.22
CA TYR A 167 -1.04 13.57 14.10
C TYR A 167 -0.86 14.40 12.84
N VAL A 168 0.39 14.71 12.45
CA VAL A 168 0.69 15.41 11.20
C VAL A 168 0.21 14.56 10.01
N CYS A 169 0.52 13.27 9.98
CA CYS A 169 0.07 12.38 8.92
C CYS A 169 -1.47 12.33 8.82
N ILE A 170 -2.17 12.18 9.95
CA ILE A 170 -3.64 12.19 9.99
C ILE A 170 -4.19 13.51 9.45
N ALA A 171 -3.63 14.65 9.86
CA ALA A 171 -4.07 15.96 9.40
C ALA A 171 -3.94 16.10 7.88
N ILE A 172 -2.78 15.71 7.32
CA ILE A 172 -2.55 15.74 5.87
C ILE A 172 -3.55 14.82 5.16
N TYR A 173 -3.74 13.58 5.64
CA TYR A 173 -4.71 12.64 5.06
C TYR A 173 -6.13 13.19 5.04
N VAL A 174 -6.60 13.80 6.14
CA VAL A 174 -7.94 14.40 6.23
C VAL A 174 -8.09 15.52 5.21
N ILE A 175 -7.11 16.43 5.13
CA ILE A 175 -7.11 17.52 4.14
C ILE A 175 -7.20 16.94 2.72
N GLN A 176 -6.38 15.94 2.39
CA GLN A 176 -6.38 15.34 1.05
C GLN A 176 -7.68 14.60 0.72
N ILE A 177 -8.29 13.88 1.68
CA ILE A 177 -9.58 13.22 1.48
C ILE A 177 -10.65 14.27 1.19
N VAL A 178 -10.71 15.35 1.97
CA VAL A 178 -11.69 16.44 1.77
C VAL A 178 -11.49 17.09 0.40
N CYS A 179 -10.25 17.46 0.06
CA CYS A 179 -9.89 18.01 -1.26
C CYS A 179 -10.29 17.06 -2.39
N SER A 180 -10.01 15.76 -2.25
CA SER A 180 -10.37 14.74 -3.25
C SER A 180 -11.88 14.63 -3.42
N VAL A 181 -12.65 14.65 -2.32
CA VAL A 181 -14.11 14.60 -2.38
C VAL A 181 -14.67 15.83 -3.09
N ILE A 182 -14.20 17.03 -2.76
CA ILE A 182 -14.63 18.28 -3.39
C ILE A 182 -14.26 18.29 -4.87
N TRP A 183 -13.02 17.94 -5.20
CA TRP A 183 -12.52 17.89 -6.58
C TRP A 183 -13.35 16.93 -7.43
N MET A 184 -13.56 15.71 -6.94
CA MET A 184 -14.27 14.67 -7.67
C MET A 184 -15.79 14.89 -7.75
N LYS A 185 -16.35 15.89 -7.05
CA LYS A 185 -17.72 16.37 -7.32
C LYS A 185 -17.77 17.13 -8.65
N ILE A 186 -16.74 17.93 -8.96
CA ILE A 186 -16.69 18.85 -10.11
C ILE A 186 -16.00 18.22 -11.33
N PHE A 187 -14.94 17.44 -11.13
CA PHE A 187 -14.08 16.89 -12.18
C PHE A 187 -14.19 15.37 -12.30
N LYS A 188 -13.82 14.83 -13.48
CA LYS A 188 -13.90 13.38 -13.78
C LYS A 188 -12.71 12.58 -13.23
N MET A 189 -11.57 13.23 -13.04
CA MET A 189 -10.31 12.62 -12.62
C MET A 189 -9.43 13.67 -11.91
N GLY A 190 -8.41 13.21 -11.18
CA GLY A 190 -7.44 14.13 -10.59
C GLY A 190 -6.58 14.84 -11.66
N PRO A 191 -6.00 16.00 -11.33
CA PRO A 191 -5.23 16.81 -12.27
C PRO A 191 -4.01 16.06 -12.83
N LEU A 192 -3.25 15.36 -11.99
CA LEU A 192 -2.07 14.62 -12.48
C LEU A 192 -2.44 13.38 -13.27
N GLU A 193 -3.53 12.70 -12.89
CA GLU A 193 -4.08 11.57 -13.66
C GLU A 193 -4.54 12.02 -15.04
N TRP A 194 -5.11 13.22 -15.14
CA TRP A 194 -5.50 13.82 -16.41
C TRP A 194 -4.29 14.14 -17.28
N ILE A 195 -3.29 14.82 -16.74
CA ILE A 195 -2.03 15.12 -17.45
C ILE A 195 -1.39 13.81 -17.95
N TRP A 196 -1.30 12.81 -17.08
CA TRP A 196 -0.77 11.51 -17.43
C TRP A 196 -1.53 10.85 -18.59
N ARG A 197 -2.87 10.91 -18.56
CA ARG A 197 -3.71 10.39 -19.64
C ARG A 197 -3.50 11.15 -20.96
N VAL A 198 -3.42 12.47 -20.91
CA VAL A 198 -3.18 13.31 -22.11
C VAL A 198 -1.83 12.96 -22.74
N ILE A 199 -0.78 12.80 -21.92
CA ILE A 199 0.56 12.41 -22.40
C ILE A 199 0.55 11.00 -22.98
N THR A 200 -0.12 10.04 -22.31
CA THR A 200 -0.14 8.63 -22.74
C THR A 200 -0.85 8.43 -24.07
N TYR A 201 -2.02 9.06 -24.24
CA TYR A 201 -2.88 8.85 -25.41
C TYR A 201 -2.75 9.96 -26.45
N TRP A 202 -1.91 10.98 -26.21
CA TRP A 202 -1.75 12.15 -27.08
C TRP A 202 -3.08 12.83 -27.46
N THR A 203 -4.07 12.76 -26.58
CA THR A 203 -5.43 13.27 -26.83
C THR A 203 -5.94 14.03 -25.61
N VAL A 204 -6.46 15.24 -25.85
CA VAL A 204 -7.00 16.09 -24.78
C VAL A 204 -8.41 15.64 -24.45
N THR A 205 -8.58 14.97 -23.31
CA THR A 205 -9.90 14.54 -22.82
C THR A 205 -10.54 15.63 -21.94
N PRO A 206 -11.88 15.79 -21.93
CA PRO A 206 -12.53 16.79 -21.08
C PRO A 206 -12.40 16.44 -19.59
N LEU A 207 -11.86 17.37 -18.80
CA LEU A 207 -11.61 17.21 -17.36
C LEU A 207 -12.85 17.47 -16.49
N LYS A 208 -13.65 18.47 -16.85
CA LYS A 208 -14.89 18.83 -16.15
C LYS A 208 -15.98 17.81 -16.43
N LYS A 209 -16.83 17.54 -15.43
CA LYS A 209 -18.01 16.67 -15.60
C LYS A 209 -18.94 17.18 -16.68
#